data_AF-A0A7K2MZE7-F1
#
_entry.id   AF-A0A7K2MZE7-F1
#
_cell.length_a   1.000
_cell.length_b   1.000
_cell.length_c   1.000
_cell.angle_alpha   90.00
_cell.angle_beta   90.00
_cell.angle_gamma   90.00
#
_symmetry.space_group_name_H-M   'P 1'
#
loop_
_entity.id
_entity.type
_entity.pdbx_description
1 polymer ?
#
loop_
_entity_poly.entity_id
_entity_poly.type
_entity_poly.pdbx_seq_one_letter_code
_entity_poly.pdbx_strand_id
1 'polypeptide(L)'
;LEAEATHRAIRLAQVAGAPLYVVHVSATEAVAELARARDEGLPVFGETCPQYLFLSTDNLAEPDFEGAKYVCSTPLRPKEHQAALWRGLRTNDLQVV
;
A
#
# COMPACT_ATOMS: atom_id res chain seq x y z
N LEU A 1 -6.60 -5.99 -7.00
CA LEU A 1 -7.24 -6.51 -5.77
C LEU A 1 -7.06 -5.54 -4.60
N GLU A 2 -5.83 -5.20 -4.21
CA GLU A 2 -5.58 -4.27 -3.09
C GLU A 2 -6.28 -2.90 -3.27
N ALA A 3 -6.11 -2.25 -4.42
CA ALA A 3 -6.74 -0.95 -4.68
C ALA A 3 -8.28 -0.99 -4.60
N GLU A 4 -8.93 -2.08 -5.04
CA GLU A 4 -10.38 -2.24 -4.92
C GLU A 4 -10.79 -2.30 -3.44
N ALA A 5 -10.08 -3.11 -2.64
CA ALA A 5 -10.38 -3.24 -1.22
C ALA A 5 -10.13 -1.92 -0.47
N THR A 6 -9.05 -1.22 -0.78
CA THR A 6 -8.75 0.13 -0.26
C THR A 6 -9.87 1.10 -0.62
N HIS A 7 -10.27 1.17 -1.89
CA HIS A 7 -11.37 2.00 -2.34
C HIS A 7 -12.66 1.72 -1.57
N ARG A 8 -13.05 0.44 -1.50
CA ARG A 8 -14.27 0.02 -0.80
C ARG A 8 -14.21 0.35 0.68
N ALA A 9 -13.08 0.14 1.35
CA ALA A 9 -12.91 0.50 2.76
C ALA A 9 -13.06 2.02 2.98
N ILE A 10 -12.48 2.85 2.09
CA ILE A 10 -12.63 4.31 2.12
C ILE A 10 -14.11 4.70 2.03
N ARG A 11 -14.87 4.12 1.08
CA ARG A 11 -16.30 4.43 0.93
C ARG A 11 -17.12 4.00 2.14
N LEU A 12 -16.81 2.84 2.73
CA LEU A 12 -17.47 2.38 3.95
C LEU A 12 -17.19 3.31 5.14
N ALA A 13 -15.93 3.73 5.32
CA ALA A 13 -15.54 4.67 6.37
C ALA A 13 -16.23 6.04 6.20
N GLN A 14 -16.33 6.51 4.96
CA GLN A 14 -17.04 7.74 4.61
C GLN A 14 -18.53 7.66 5.00
N VAL A 15 -19.21 6.55 4.66
CA VAL A 15 -20.63 6.33 5.06
C VAL A 15 -20.76 6.24 6.58
N ALA A 16 -19.80 5.63 7.26
CA ALA A 16 -19.78 5.50 8.72
C ALA A 16 -19.40 6.80 9.45
N GLY A 17 -18.88 7.82 8.75
CA GLY A 17 -18.37 9.05 9.36
C GLY A 17 -17.14 8.81 10.25
N ALA A 18 -16.35 7.77 9.97
CA ALA A 18 -15.21 7.36 10.79
C ALA A 18 -13.87 7.58 10.05
N PRO A 19 -12.78 7.90 10.77
CA PRO A 19 -11.44 7.83 10.20
C PRO A 19 -11.07 6.41 9.76
N LEU A 20 -10.24 6.29 8.73
CA LEU A 20 -9.75 5.00 8.22
C LEU A 20 -8.23 4.96 8.25
N TYR A 21 -7.66 3.83 8.66
CA TYR A 21 -6.24 3.54 8.58
C TYR A 21 -6.02 2.26 7.76
N VAL A 22 -5.31 2.37 6.64
CA VAL A 22 -5.01 1.24 5.74
C VAL A 22 -3.57 0.80 5.99
N VAL A 23 -3.43 -0.38 6.59
CA VAL A 23 -2.14 -1.02 6.86
C VAL A 23 -1.49 -1.60 5.62
N HIS A 24 -0.17 -1.83 5.68
CA HIS A 24 0.62 -2.61 4.72
C HIS A 24 0.29 -2.35 3.23
N VAL A 25 0.21 -1.07 2.87
CA VAL A 25 0.01 -0.59 1.49
C VAL A 25 1.24 -0.92 0.67
N SER A 26 1.04 -1.62 -0.45
CA SER A 26 2.11 -2.14 -1.29
C SER A 26 2.00 -1.72 -2.77
N ALA A 27 0.79 -1.39 -3.24
CA ALA A 27 0.52 -1.12 -4.65
C ALA A 27 0.38 0.37 -4.97
N THR A 28 0.85 0.78 -6.15
CA THR A 28 0.75 2.17 -6.65
C THR A 28 -0.69 2.65 -6.72
N GLU A 29 -1.59 1.78 -7.16
CA GLU A 29 -3.02 2.07 -7.30
C GLU A 29 -3.68 2.24 -5.93
N ALA A 30 -3.23 1.50 -4.90
CA ALA A 30 -3.73 1.67 -3.54
C ALA A 30 -3.28 3.01 -2.92
N VAL A 31 -2.03 3.43 -3.19
CA VAL A 31 -1.56 4.78 -2.84
C VAL A 31 -2.39 5.85 -3.54
N ALA A 32 -2.72 5.66 -4.82
CA ALA A 32 -3.53 6.63 -5.56
C ALA A 32 -4.95 6.77 -4.99
N GLU A 33 -5.57 5.67 -4.53
CA GLU A 33 -6.87 5.71 -3.86
C GLU A 33 -6.81 6.47 -2.53
N LEU A 34 -5.75 6.28 -1.74
CA LEU A 34 -5.51 7.04 -0.51
C LEU A 34 -5.29 8.52 -0.79
N ALA A 35 -4.41 8.86 -1.74
CA ALA A 35 -4.14 10.24 -2.13
C ALA A 35 -5.42 10.96 -2.56
N ARG A 36 -6.23 10.35 -3.45
CA ARG A 36 -7.50 10.93 -3.89
C ARG A 36 -8.46 11.20 -2.73
N ALA A 37 -8.63 10.23 -1.83
CA ALA A 37 -9.51 10.39 -0.68
C ALA A 37 -9.02 11.47 0.31
N ARG A 38 -7.71 11.61 0.47
CA ARG A 38 -7.10 12.69 1.27
C ARG A 38 -7.28 14.06 0.62
N ASP A 39 -7.15 14.16 -0.71
CA ASP A 39 -7.42 15.38 -1.48
C ASP A 39 -8.90 15.82 -1.37
N GLU A 40 -9.82 14.86 -1.22
CA GLU A 40 -11.24 15.11 -0.91
C GLU A 40 -11.47 15.54 0.57
N GLY A 41 -10.42 15.63 1.38
CA GLY A 41 -10.49 16.02 2.79
C GLY A 41 -10.95 14.91 3.75
N LEU A 42 -11.01 13.65 3.28
CA LEU A 42 -11.41 12.54 4.15
C LEU A 42 -10.28 12.20 5.14
N PRO A 43 -10.61 11.84 6.39
CA PRO A 43 -9.63 11.46 7.41
C PRO A 43 -9.15 10.01 7.19
N VAL A 44 -8.44 9.79 6.08
CA VAL A 44 -7.87 8.48 5.72
C VAL A 44 -6.35 8.50 5.81
N PHE A 45 -5.79 7.43 6.33
CA PHE A 45 -4.37 7.27 6.59
C PHE A 45 -3.87 5.96 5.97
N GLY A 46 -2.60 5.93 5.60
CA GLY A 46 -1.94 4.78 5.01
C GLY A 46 -0.57 4.53 5.63
N GLU A 47 -0.28 3.25 5.82
CA GLU A 47 0.99 2.72 6.27
C GLU A 47 1.55 1.79 5.20
N THR A 48 2.83 1.94 4.89
CA THR A 48 3.57 0.91 4.14
C THR A 48 4.54 0.21 5.08
N CYS A 49 5.36 -0.71 4.57
CA CYS A 49 6.33 -1.43 5.37
C CYS A 49 7.68 -1.48 4.64
N PRO A 50 8.81 -1.63 5.35
CA PRO A 50 10.14 -1.65 4.73
C PRO A 50 10.27 -2.63 3.57
N GLN A 51 9.68 -3.83 3.67
CA GLN A 51 9.77 -4.83 2.61
C GLN A 51 9.18 -4.34 1.27
N TYR A 52 8.15 -3.50 1.27
CA TYR A 52 7.57 -2.97 0.02
C TYR A 52 8.40 -1.83 -0.57
N LEU A 53 9.30 -1.23 0.21
CA LEU A 53 10.20 -0.15 -0.23
C LEU A 53 11.51 -0.67 -0.84
N PHE A 54 11.91 -1.89 -0.48
CA PHE A 54 13.23 -2.43 -0.80
C PHE A 54 13.19 -3.78 -1.54
N LEU A 55 12.19 -4.62 -1.29
CA LEU A 55 12.06 -5.94 -1.90
C LEU A 55 11.04 -5.92 -3.05
N SER A 56 11.16 -6.90 -3.96
CA SER A 56 10.28 -7.03 -5.12
C SER A 56 9.89 -8.48 -5.36
N THR A 57 9.07 -8.73 -6.38
CA THR A 57 8.81 -10.08 -6.90
C THR A 57 10.09 -10.82 -7.32
N ASP A 58 11.21 -10.13 -7.52
CA ASP A 58 12.50 -10.76 -7.81
C ASP A 58 12.96 -11.65 -6.64
N ASN A 59 12.68 -11.24 -5.39
CA ASN A 59 12.97 -12.04 -4.20
C ASN A 59 12.10 -13.29 -4.11
N LEU A 60 10.84 -13.19 -4.56
CA LEU A 60 9.95 -14.35 -4.64
C LEU A 60 10.40 -15.36 -5.72
N ALA A 61 11.19 -14.91 -6.69
CA ALA A 61 11.73 -15.72 -7.78
C ALA A 61 13.13 -16.30 -7.49
N GLU A 62 13.64 -16.16 -6.26
CA GLU A 62 14.88 -16.81 -5.84
C GLU A 62 14.80 -18.34 -6.04
N PRO A 63 15.91 -18.99 -6.42
CA PRO A 63 15.92 -20.40 -6.82
C PRO A 63 15.52 -21.34 -5.67
N ASP A 64 15.26 -22.59 -6.04
CA ASP A 64 14.84 -23.65 -5.12
C ASP A 64 13.58 -23.24 -4.33
N PHE A 65 13.64 -23.32 -3.01
CA PHE A 65 12.55 -22.91 -2.12
C PHE A 65 12.88 -21.60 -1.37
N GLU A 66 13.93 -20.89 -1.79
CA GLU A 66 14.42 -19.70 -1.07
C GLU A 66 13.42 -18.54 -1.15
N GLY A 67 12.68 -18.41 -2.25
CA GLY A 67 11.61 -17.43 -2.41
C GLY A 67 10.49 -17.53 -1.36
N ALA A 68 10.32 -18.70 -0.72
CA ALA A 68 9.32 -18.91 0.32
C ALA A 68 9.55 -18.02 1.56
N LYS A 69 10.78 -17.55 1.79
CA LYS A 69 11.15 -16.67 2.91
C LYS A 69 10.48 -15.30 2.85
N TYR A 70 10.02 -14.89 1.66
CA TYR A 70 9.47 -13.57 1.41
C TYR A 70 7.94 -13.57 1.24
N VAL A 71 7.30 -14.73 1.41
CA VAL A 71 5.85 -14.87 1.29
C VAL A 71 5.15 -14.14 2.43
N CYS A 72 4.32 -13.15 2.08
CA CYS A 72 3.51 -12.35 3.00
C CYS A 72 2.23 -11.85 2.30
N SER A 73 1.33 -11.25 3.09
CA SER A 73 0.08 -10.63 2.61
C SER A 73 0.01 -9.18 3.13
N THR A 74 -0.06 -8.15 2.29
CA THR A 74 -0.05 -8.16 0.81
C THR A 74 1.28 -8.69 0.23
N PRO A 75 1.28 -9.38 -0.92
CA PRO A 75 2.51 -9.96 -1.47
C PRO A 75 3.46 -8.87 -1.96
N LEU A 76 4.76 -9.20 -2.05
CA LEU A 76 5.73 -8.34 -2.72
C LEU A 76 5.29 -8.04 -4.16
N ARG A 77 5.61 -6.84 -4.62
CA ARG A 77 5.19 -6.30 -5.91
C ARG A 77 6.36 -6.17 -6.88
N PRO A 78 6.10 -6.04 -8.19
CA PRO A 78 7.13 -5.62 -9.13
C PRO A 78 7.79 -4.30 -8.68
N LYS A 79 9.09 -4.16 -8.95
CA LYS A 79 9.92 -3.05 -8.45
C LYS A 79 9.39 -1.66 -8.83
N GLU A 80 8.66 -1.55 -9.94
CA GLU A 80 8.04 -0.31 -10.42
C GLU A 80 7.10 0.36 -9.39
N HIS A 81 6.48 -0.41 -8.50
CA HIS A 81 5.59 0.14 -7.47
C HIS A 81 6.35 0.92 -6.38
N GLN A 82 7.62 0.60 -6.13
CA GLN A 82 8.43 1.19 -5.05
C GLN A 82 8.53 2.71 -5.18
N ALA A 83 8.63 3.22 -6.42
CA ALA A 83 8.72 4.66 -6.67
C ALA A 83 7.47 5.42 -6.18
N ALA A 84 6.29 4.81 -6.31
CA ALA A 84 5.04 5.38 -5.82
C ALA A 84 4.96 5.39 -4.30
N LEU A 85 5.40 4.32 -3.63
CA LEU A 85 5.44 4.25 -2.17
C LEU A 85 6.40 5.30 -1.58
N TRP A 86 7.61 5.39 -2.14
CA TRP A 86 8.58 6.41 -1.73
C TRP A 86 8.09 7.84 -1.99
N ARG A 87 7.35 8.07 -3.07
CA ARG A 87 6.70 9.35 -3.32
C ARG A 87 5.64 9.61 -2.27
N GLY A 88 4.75 8.66 -2.03
CA GLY A 88 3.65 8.78 -1.06
C GLY A 88 4.14 9.11 0.35
N LEU A 89 5.26 8.53 0.80
CA LEU A 89 5.90 8.90 2.05
C LEU A 89 6.42 10.35 2.06
N ARG A 90 7.02 10.81 0.95
CA ARG A 90 7.53 12.18 0.82
C ARG A 90 6.43 13.22 0.70
N THR A 91 5.31 12.87 0.09
CA THR A 91 4.15 13.76 -0.13
C THR A 91 3.10 13.64 0.96
N ASN A 92 3.34 12.80 1.98
CA ASN A 92 2.42 12.56 3.09
C ASN A 92 1.07 11.92 2.68
N ASP A 93 1.06 11.21 1.54
CA ASP A 93 -0.04 10.32 1.13
C ASP A 93 -0.01 9.01 1.93
N LEU A 94 1.20 8.62 2.37
CA LEU A 94 1.46 7.60 3.37
C LEU A 94 2.13 8.27 4.57
N GLN A 95 1.67 7.98 5.79
CA GLN A 95 2.10 8.69 6.99
C GLN A 95 3.04 7.86 7.87
N VAL A 96 3.03 6.54 7.69
CA VAL A 96 3.74 5.58 8.55
C VAL A 96 4.46 4.53 7.70
N VAL A 97 5.59 4.06 8.24
CA VAL A 97 6.38 2.91 7.76
C VAL A 97 6.48 1.90 8.90
#